data_AF-A0AAE0ZWD1-F1
#
_entry.id   AF-A0AAE0ZWD1-F1
#
_cell.length_a   1.000
_cell.length_b   1.000
_cell.length_c   1.000
_cell.angle_alpha   90.00
_cell.angle_beta   90.00
_cell.angle_gamma   90.00
#
_symmetry.space_group_name_H-M   'P 1'
#
loop_
_entity.id
_entity.type
_entity.pdbx_description
1 polymer ?
#
loop_
_entity_poly.entity_id
_entity_poly.type
_entity_poly.pdbx_seq_one_letter_code
_entity_poly.pdbx_strand_id
1 'polypeptide(L)'
;MPSPDLTFLKDFPSGPLDQYRKDASFGWKKMAIFMEGEKLLRYKYTIFKTLEKDSVFSRGFETPVLEKQRELAFLRARRFKSYNFLPDEEVQVYPEKVRVHREALGMYDWALGFIVNINQEMFGSTVMKNGTRHMDIVKANRDNEVV
;
A
#
# COMPACT_ATOMS: atom_id res chain seq x y z
N MET A 1 17.50 -15.76 -17.98
CA MET A 1 17.09 -15.06 -16.74
C MET A 1 16.87 -16.12 -15.66
N PRO A 2 17.25 -15.87 -14.40
CA PRO A 2 16.92 -16.78 -13.31
C PRO A 2 15.39 -16.91 -13.18
N SER A 3 14.91 -18.09 -12.79
CA SER A 3 13.49 -18.31 -12.50
C SER A 3 13.05 -17.42 -11.34
N PRO A 4 11.88 -16.76 -11.43
CA PRO A 4 11.40 -15.88 -10.37
C PRO A 4 11.14 -16.68 -9.08
N ASP A 5 11.51 -16.12 -7.94
CA ASP A 5 11.30 -16.77 -6.65
C ASP A 5 9.83 -16.62 -6.22
N LEU A 6 9.16 -17.76 -6.03
CA LEU A 6 7.72 -17.84 -5.70
C LEU A 6 7.46 -18.07 -4.21
N THR A 7 8.50 -18.21 -3.38
CA THR A 7 8.36 -18.66 -1.97
C THR A 7 7.60 -17.68 -1.08
N PHE A 8 7.61 -16.38 -1.42
CA PHE A 8 6.87 -15.37 -0.68
C PHE A 8 5.35 -15.44 -0.90
N LEU A 9 4.90 -16.05 -1.99
CA LEU A 9 3.49 -16.30 -2.27
C LEU A 9 3.09 -17.63 -1.61
N LYS A 10 2.38 -17.55 -0.49
CA LYS A 10 1.86 -18.73 0.20
C LYS A 10 0.72 -19.37 -0.59
N ASP A 11 0.63 -20.69 -0.53
CA ASP A 11 -0.51 -21.40 -1.10
C ASP A 11 -1.79 -21.07 -0.33
N PHE A 12 -2.91 -21.13 -1.04
CA PHE A 12 -4.21 -20.92 -0.42
C PHE A 12 -4.50 -22.04 0.58
N PRO A 13 -5.22 -21.74 1.68
CA PRO A 13 -5.66 -22.78 2.60
C PRO A 13 -6.61 -23.73 1.89
N SER A 14 -6.54 -25.00 2.27
CA SER A 14 -7.43 -26.03 1.74
C SER A 14 -8.89 -25.72 2.07
N GLY A 15 -9.81 -26.10 1.20
CA GLY A 15 -11.24 -25.84 1.39
C GLY A 15 -12.12 -26.18 0.18
N PRO A 16 -13.40 -25.81 0.22
CA PRO A 16 -14.38 -26.17 -0.83
C PRO A 16 -14.05 -25.59 -2.21
N LEU A 17 -13.15 -24.59 -2.27
CA LEU A 17 -12.69 -23.99 -3.52
C LEU A 17 -11.50 -24.72 -4.15
N ASP A 18 -10.91 -25.72 -3.48
CA ASP A 18 -9.70 -26.38 -3.97
C ASP A 18 -9.89 -27.14 -5.28
N GLN A 19 -11.07 -27.75 -5.46
CA GLN A 19 -11.39 -28.44 -6.71
C GLN A 19 -11.23 -27.49 -7.89
N TYR A 20 -11.88 -26.32 -7.81
CA TYR A 20 -11.81 -25.30 -8.86
C TYR A 20 -10.41 -24.72 -9.06
N ARG A 21 -9.61 -24.57 -7.98
CA ARG A 21 -8.23 -24.10 -8.09
C ARG A 21 -7.33 -25.10 -8.82
N LYS A 22 -7.59 -26.41 -8.67
CA LYS A 22 -6.84 -27.48 -9.33
C LYS A 22 -7.17 -27.61 -10.82
N ASP A 23 -8.36 -27.18 -11.23
CA ASP A 23 -8.78 -27.19 -12.63
C ASP A 23 -8.05 -26.14 -13.49
N ALA A 24 -7.29 -25.22 -12.87
CA ALA A 24 -6.50 -24.23 -13.57
C ALA A 24 -5.35 -24.88 -14.37
N SER A 25 -5.28 -24.58 -15.66
CA SER A 25 -4.22 -25.06 -16.56
C SER A 25 -2.87 -24.34 -16.38
N PHE A 26 -2.78 -23.36 -15.48
CA PHE A 26 -1.58 -22.58 -15.22
C PHE A 26 -1.38 -22.27 -13.73
N GLY A 27 -0.13 -22.02 -13.34
CA GLY A 27 0.21 -21.67 -11.96
C GLY A 27 -0.10 -20.20 -11.64
N TRP A 28 -1.03 -19.96 -10.71
CA TRP A 28 -1.44 -18.60 -10.33
C TRP A 28 -0.28 -17.71 -9.84
N LYS A 29 0.72 -18.29 -9.15
CA LYS A 29 1.92 -17.56 -8.68
C LYS A 29 2.74 -17.02 -9.85
N LYS A 30 2.89 -17.81 -10.92
CA LYS A 30 3.59 -17.40 -12.15
C LYS A 30 2.79 -16.31 -12.87
N MET A 31 1.45 -16.44 -12.92
CA MET A 31 0.58 -15.44 -13.50
C MET A 31 0.66 -14.10 -12.75
N ALA A 32 0.65 -14.12 -11.41
CA ALA A 32 0.77 -12.91 -10.60
C ALA A 32 2.10 -12.16 -10.87
N ILE A 33 3.21 -12.89 -10.97
CA ILE A 33 4.52 -12.31 -11.33
C ILE A 33 4.53 -11.81 -12.77
N PHE A 34 3.88 -12.50 -13.69
CA PHE A 34 3.78 -12.04 -15.09
C PHE A 34 3.01 -10.72 -15.20
N MET A 35 1.92 -10.55 -14.43
CA MET A 35 1.10 -9.34 -14.47
C MET A 35 1.75 -8.13 -13.78
N GLU A 36 2.33 -8.31 -12.58
CA GLU A 36 2.82 -7.19 -11.77
C GLU A 36 4.35 -7.06 -11.74
N GLY A 37 5.08 -8.11 -12.07
CA GLY A 37 6.53 -8.21 -11.87
C GLY A 37 6.89 -8.58 -10.42
N GLU A 38 7.90 -9.43 -10.25
CA GLU A 38 8.26 -10.00 -8.94
C GLU A 38 8.56 -8.92 -7.89
N LYS A 39 9.37 -7.92 -8.24
CA LYS A 39 9.80 -6.86 -7.32
C LYS A 39 8.63 -6.02 -6.80
N LEU A 40 7.69 -5.67 -7.67
CA LEU A 40 6.52 -4.86 -7.29
C LEU A 40 5.51 -5.69 -6.49
N LEU A 41 5.33 -6.95 -6.89
CA LEU A 41 4.47 -7.87 -6.16
C LEU A 41 4.98 -8.13 -4.75
N ARG A 42 6.29 -8.32 -4.56
CA ARG A 42 6.92 -8.43 -3.22
C ARG A 42 6.68 -7.18 -2.39
N TYR A 43 6.90 -6.00 -2.98
CA TYR A 43 6.65 -4.73 -2.30
C TYR A 43 5.20 -4.60 -1.82
N LYS A 44 4.24 -4.88 -2.70
CA LYS A 44 2.80 -4.90 -2.38
C LYS A 44 2.47 -5.92 -1.28
N TYR A 45 3.09 -7.10 -1.32
CA TYR A 45 2.90 -8.14 -0.31
C TYR A 45 3.44 -7.72 1.06
N THR A 46 4.59 -7.03 1.10
CA THR A 46 5.15 -6.45 2.34
C THR A 46 4.16 -5.48 2.98
N ILE A 47 3.54 -4.59 2.18
CA ILE A 47 2.50 -3.68 2.69
C ILE A 47 1.37 -4.50 3.32
N PHE A 48 0.73 -5.40 2.55
CA PHE A 48 -0.41 -6.17 3.05
C PHE A 48 -0.08 -7.01 4.29
N LYS A 49 1.09 -7.67 4.33
CA LYS A 49 1.50 -8.49 5.47
C LYS A 49 1.82 -7.66 6.71
N THR A 50 2.26 -6.42 6.56
CA THR A 50 2.43 -5.50 7.70
C THR A 50 1.07 -5.02 8.19
N LEU A 51 0.15 -4.64 7.30
CA LEU A 51 -1.19 -4.19 7.68
C LEU A 51 -2.01 -5.31 8.33
N GLU A 52 -1.93 -6.55 7.81
CA GLU A 52 -2.61 -7.73 8.35
C GLU A 52 -2.25 -8.02 9.81
N LYS A 53 -1.03 -7.65 10.25
CA LYS A 53 -0.55 -7.86 11.62
C LYS A 53 -0.88 -6.72 12.58
N ASP A 54 -1.32 -5.57 12.08
CA ASP A 54 -1.63 -4.41 12.89
C ASP A 54 -3.13 -4.28 13.12
N SER A 55 -3.55 -4.37 14.38
CA SER A 55 -4.95 -4.35 14.79
C SER A 55 -5.69 -3.05 14.40
N VAL A 56 -4.98 -1.95 14.17
CA VAL A 56 -5.56 -0.70 13.67
C VAL A 56 -6.18 -0.90 12.28
N PHE A 57 -5.65 -1.83 11.49
CA PHE A 57 -6.15 -2.16 10.15
C PHE A 57 -7.13 -3.33 10.12
N SER A 58 -7.41 -3.96 11.27
CA SER A 58 -8.47 -4.95 11.38
C SER A 58 -9.83 -4.33 11.02
N ARG A 59 -10.65 -5.09 10.27
CA ARG A 59 -12.03 -4.70 9.93
C ARG A 59 -13.01 -5.72 10.49
N GLY A 60 -14.11 -5.20 11.01
CA GLY A 60 -15.29 -6.01 11.33
C GLY A 60 -16.11 -6.32 10.08
N PHE A 61 -17.15 -7.13 10.27
CA PHE A 61 -18.14 -7.43 9.24
C PHE A 61 -19.10 -6.27 8.96
N GLU A 62 -19.27 -5.39 9.95
CA GLU A 62 -20.18 -4.26 9.88
C GLU A 62 -19.45 -2.98 9.45
N THR A 63 -20.16 -2.17 8.68
CA THR A 63 -19.69 -0.84 8.29
C THR A 63 -19.97 0.14 9.44
N PRO A 64 -18.95 0.80 10.03
CA PRO A 64 -19.17 1.77 11.10
C PRO A 64 -19.97 2.98 10.61
N VAL A 65 -20.50 3.77 11.54
CA VAL A 65 -21.07 5.09 11.23
C VAL A 65 -20.00 6.05 10.69
N LEU A 66 -20.43 7.09 9.96
CA LEU A 66 -19.55 7.99 9.21
C LEU A 66 -18.47 8.65 10.09
N GLU A 67 -18.82 9.09 11.28
CA GLU A 67 -17.89 9.70 12.24
C GLU A 67 -16.76 8.73 12.59
N LYS A 68 -17.12 7.46 12.83
CA LYS A 68 -16.14 6.42 13.16
C LYS A 68 -15.28 6.05 11.96
N GLN A 69 -15.85 6.02 10.75
CA GLN A 69 -15.06 5.82 9.53
C GLN A 69 -14.01 6.92 9.35
N ARG A 70 -14.37 8.19 9.56
CA ARG A 70 -13.45 9.33 9.49
C ARG A 70 -12.35 9.22 10.55
N GLU A 71 -12.71 8.96 11.79
CA GLU A 71 -11.76 8.76 12.89
C GLU A 71 -10.75 7.64 12.56
N LEU A 72 -11.24 6.48 12.12
CA LEU A 72 -10.41 5.34 11.73
C LEU A 72 -9.51 5.66 10.54
N ALA A 73 -10.00 6.40 9.54
CA ALA A 73 -9.22 6.76 8.35
C ALA A 73 -8.01 7.64 8.74
N PHE A 74 -8.19 8.63 9.61
CA PHE A 74 -7.09 9.44 10.13
C PHE A 74 -6.11 8.63 10.99
N LEU A 75 -6.61 7.78 11.89
CA LEU A 75 -5.78 6.92 12.73
C LEU A 75 -4.91 5.99 11.87
N ARG A 76 -5.54 5.32 10.90
CA ARG A 76 -4.86 4.44 9.94
C ARG A 76 -3.89 5.21 9.06
N ALA A 77 -4.20 6.43 8.62
CA ALA A 77 -3.30 7.24 7.82
C ALA A 77 -2.01 7.55 8.59
N ARG A 78 -2.11 8.01 9.85
CA ARG A 78 -0.96 8.26 10.71
C ARG A 78 -0.13 7.00 10.94
N ARG A 79 -0.80 5.88 11.26
CA ARG A 79 -0.14 4.59 11.46
C ARG A 79 0.55 4.08 10.20
N PHE A 80 -0.10 4.19 9.05
CA PHE A 80 0.43 3.77 7.77
C PHE A 80 1.69 4.55 7.41
N LYS A 81 1.67 5.88 7.59
CA LYS A 81 2.83 6.74 7.35
C LYS A 81 4.01 6.39 8.27
N SER A 82 3.75 6.00 9.52
CA SER A 82 4.81 5.59 10.47
C SER A 82 5.62 4.37 10.01
N TYR A 83 5.07 3.53 9.12
CA TYR A 83 5.82 2.41 8.54
C TYR A 83 6.84 2.84 7.50
N ASN A 84 6.71 4.05 6.94
CA ASN A 84 7.60 4.61 5.93
C ASN A 84 7.92 3.61 4.80
N PHE A 85 6.88 2.97 4.24
CA PHE A 85 7.05 1.93 3.21
C PHE A 85 7.72 2.45 1.93
N LEU A 86 7.74 3.75 1.68
CA LEU A 86 8.27 4.33 0.46
C LEU A 86 9.07 5.61 0.77
N PRO A 87 10.30 5.48 1.29
CA PRO A 87 11.21 6.61 1.48
C PRO A 87 11.54 7.27 0.13
N ASP A 88 11.92 8.56 0.16
CA ASP A 88 12.24 9.33 -1.04
C ASP A 88 13.33 8.70 -1.90
N GLU A 89 14.37 8.13 -1.26
CA GLU A 89 15.46 7.47 -1.96
C GLU A 89 14.94 6.29 -2.78
N GLU A 90 13.97 5.55 -2.22
CA GLU A 90 13.32 4.44 -2.88
C GLU A 90 12.43 4.91 -4.04
N VAL A 91 11.78 6.07 -3.92
CA VAL A 91 11.00 6.70 -5.00
C VAL A 91 11.91 7.10 -6.17
N GLN A 92 13.08 7.67 -5.87
CA GLN A 92 14.03 8.09 -6.89
C GLN A 92 14.58 6.92 -7.69
N VAL A 93 14.89 5.80 -7.01
CA VAL A 93 15.43 4.61 -7.66
C VAL A 93 14.31 3.82 -8.37
N TYR A 94 13.11 3.77 -7.78
CA TYR A 94 12.00 2.92 -8.24
C TYR A 94 10.67 3.68 -8.28
N PRO A 95 10.52 4.64 -9.22
CA PRO A 95 9.33 5.49 -9.30
C PRO A 95 8.03 4.70 -9.52
N GLU A 96 8.11 3.51 -10.11
CA GLU A 96 6.95 2.64 -10.33
C GLU A 96 6.30 2.13 -9.02
N LYS A 97 7.05 2.14 -7.90
CA LYS A 97 6.52 1.76 -6.59
C LYS A 97 5.49 2.74 -6.05
N VAL A 98 5.52 4.01 -6.47
CA VAL A 98 4.51 5.02 -6.09
C VAL A 98 3.12 4.58 -6.53
N ARG A 99 2.99 4.09 -7.77
CA ARG A 99 1.71 3.55 -8.29
C ARG A 99 1.24 2.36 -7.47
N VAL A 100 2.13 1.40 -7.21
CA VAL A 100 1.82 0.16 -6.47
C VAL A 100 1.44 0.46 -5.02
N HIS A 101 2.09 1.45 -4.42
CA HIS A 101 1.79 1.94 -3.08
C HIS A 101 0.36 2.51 -2.99
N ARG A 102 -0.01 3.37 -3.95
CA ARG A 102 -1.36 3.93 -4.07
C ARG A 102 -2.41 2.85 -4.34
N GLU A 103 -2.11 1.89 -5.21
CA GLU A 103 -2.99 0.76 -5.50
C GLU A 103 -3.21 -0.13 -4.27
N ALA A 104 -2.17 -0.45 -3.51
CA ALA A 104 -2.27 -1.26 -2.30
C ALA A 104 -3.18 -0.58 -1.25
N LEU A 105 -3.04 0.74 -1.07
CA LEU A 105 -3.91 1.52 -0.19
C LEU A 105 -5.37 1.52 -0.66
N GLY A 106 -5.61 1.75 -1.96
CA GLY A 106 -6.97 1.74 -2.51
C GLY A 106 -7.65 0.37 -2.45
N MET A 107 -6.90 -0.71 -2.70
CA MET A 107 -7.37 -2.09 -2.52
C MET A 107 -7.75 -2.40 -1.07
N TYR A 108 -7.06 -1.77 -0.11
CA TYR A 108 -7.47 -1.80 1.28
C TYR A 108 -8.70 -0.90 1.47
N ASP A 109 -8.53 0.42 1.51
CA ASP A 109 -9.60 1.38 1.79
C ASP A 109 -9.33 2.68 1.05
N TRP A 110 -10.24 3.07 0.16
CA TRP A 110 -10.12 4.30 -0.62
C TRP A 110 -10.12 5.55 0.26
N ALA A 111 -10.85 5.58 1.39
CA ALA A 111 -10.84 6.75 2.27
C ALA A 111 -9.45 7.00 2.86
N LEU A 112 -8.79 5.92 3.31
CA LEU A 112 -7.39 5.95 3.73
C LEU A 112 -6.46 6.38 2.58
N GLY A 113 -6.61 5.75 1.42
CA GLY A 113 -5.81 6.04 0.23
C GLY A 113 -5.88 7.52 -0.16
N PHE A 114 -7.07 8.10 -0.17
CA PHE A 114 -7.27 9.52 -0.47
C PHE A 114 -6.63 10.44 0.56
N ILE A 115 -6.81 10.18 1.86
CA ILE A 115 -6.21 11.01 2.93
C ILE A 115 -4.67 10.98 2.83
N VAL A 116 -4.06 9.82 2.59
CA VAL A 116 -2.59 9.74 2.43
C VAL A 116 -2.15 10.46 1.16
N ASN A 117 -2.81 10.21 0.03
CA ASN A 117 -2.45 10.74 -1.28
C ASN A 117 -2.59 12.27 -1.36
N ILE A 118 -3.70 12.84 -0.90
CA ILE A 118 -3.92 14.30 -0.94
C ILE A 118 -2.87 15.01 -0.07
N ASN A 119 -2.63 14.50 1.13
CA ASN A 119 -1.76 15.18 2.08
C ASN A 119 -0.27 15.07 1.72
N GLN A 120 0.20 13.90 1.25
CA GLN A 120 1.62 13.72 0.95
C GLN A 120 1.96 13.89 -0.52
N GLU A 121 1.21 13.24 -1.41
CA GLU A 121 1.52 13.29 -2.83
C GLU A 121 1.09 14.62 -3.44
N MET A 122 -0.14 15.08 -3.21
CA MET A 122 -0.60 16.33 -3.83
C MET A 122 -0.02 17.56 -3.15
N PHE A 123 -0.27 17.76 -1.86
CA PHE A 123 0.21 18.95 -1.14
C PHE A 123 1.74 19.00 -1.11
N GLY A 124 2.40 17.93 -0.63
CA GLY A 124 3.85 17.87 -0.53
C GLY A 124 4.56 18.08 -1.88
N SER A 125 4.10 17.42 -2.96
CA SER A 125 4.73 17.60 -4.27
C SER A 125 4.43 18.96 -4.89
N THR A 126 3.24 19.54 -4.67
CA THR A 126 2.90 20.87 -5.17
C THR A 126 3.79 21.92 -4.50
N VAL A 127 3.93 21.88 -3.18
CA VAL A 127 4.77 22.82 -2.44
C VAL A 127 6.23 22.70 -2.89
N MET A 128 6.75 21.47 -3.03
CA MET A 128 8.12 21.23 -3.51
C MET A 128 8.35 21.79 -4.93
N LYS A 129 7.39 21.58 -5.84
CA LYS A 129 7.49 22.05 -7.24
C LYS A 129 7.37 23.56 -7.39
N ASN A 130 6.80 24.26 -6.41
CA ASN A 130 6.65 25.72 -6.43
C ASN A 130 7.88 26.47 -5.87
N GLY A 131 8.92 25.76 -5.43
CA GLY A 131 10.24 26.36 -5.16
C GLY A 131 10.90 25.88 -3.87
N THR A 132 12.20 26.14 -3.77
CA THR A 132 13.07 25.67 -2.67
C THR A 132 12.89 26.44 -1.36
N ARG A 133 12.12 27.53 -1.35
CA ARG A 133 11.86 28.34 -0.15
C ARG A 133 10.95 27.64 0.88
N HIS A 134 10.20 26.63 0.46
CA HIS A 134 9.17 25.96 1.28
C HIS A 134 9.57 24.56 1.75
N MET A 135 10.88 24.25 1.75
CA MET A 135 11.36 22.91 2.11
C MET A 135 11.12 22.55 3.58
N ASP A 136 11.02 23.55 4.45
CA ASP A 136 10.57 23.41 5.83
C ASP A 136 9.13 22.88 5.92
N ILE A 137 8.22 23.42 5.11
CA ILE A 137 6.81 22.96 5.02
C ILE A 137 6.73 21.55 4.44
N VAL A 138 7.52 21.26 3.39
CA VAL A 138 7.59 19.91 2.81
C VAL A 138 8.07 18.90 3.85
N LYS A 139 9.08 19.26 4.65
CA LYS A 139 9.59 18.41 5.74
C LYS A 139 8.53 18.21 6.82
N ALA A 140 7.89 19.28 7.29
CA ALA A 140 6.82 19.21 8.30
C ALA A 140 5.63 18.35 7.83
N ASN A 141 5.27 18.42 6.53
CA ASN A 141 4.24 17.56 5.95
C ASN A 141 4.62 16.07 5.94
N ARG A 142 5.89 15.77 5.63
CA ARG A 142 6.42 14.40 5.68
C ARG A 142 6.41 13.83 7.10
N ASP A 143 6.75 14.67 8.06
CA ASP A 143 6.77 14.34 9.49
C ASP A 143 5.35 14.31 10.10
N ASN A 144 4.30 14.59 9.31
CA ASN A 144 2.89 14.69 9.74
C ASN A 144 2.61 15.79 10.76
N GLU A 145 3.45 16.82 10.80
CA GLU A 145 3.21 18.02 11.58
C GLU A 145 2.22 18.96 10.88
N VAL A 146 2.13 18.85 9.55
CA VAL A 146 1.20 19.62 8.70
C VAL A 146 0.43 18.69 7.77
N VAL A 147 -0.90 18.77 7.83
CA VAL A 147 -1.85 17.97 7.03
C VAL A 147 -2.67 18.92 6.17
#